data_AF-A0A936XPI6-F1
#
_entry.id   AF-A0A936XPI6-F1
#
_cell.length_a   1.000
_cell.length_b   1.000
_cell.length_c   1.000
_cell.angle_alpha   90.00
_cell.angle_beta   90.00
_cell.angle_gamma   90.00
#
_symmetry.space_group_name_H-M   'P 1'
#
loop_
_entity.id
_entity.type
_entity.pdbx_description
1 polymer ?
#
loop_
_entity_poly.entity_id
_entity_poly.type
_entity_poly.pdbx_seq_one_letter_code
_entity_poly.pdbx_strand_id
1 'polypeptide(L)'
;MFEQRDFNFVYKYFIAEKQESLLFLIVGIAAIMLAIIFLIFVKSNPTFYKGAAIPLLAIGIIQCVVGFTVYSRSDKQMKEVAYNLGMEPGSYTRQQELPRMNTVMKNFVIYRWVEIAFIIAGVVLIFLFRTNPDKIFWYGLGIALAIQGVLMLGADFFAEQRGKTYRQNLQELIK
;
A
#
# COMPACT_ATOMS: atom_id res chain seq x y z
N MET A 1 -1.39 19.34 37.45
CA MET A 1 -0.64 20.02 36.37
C MET A 1 -0.84 19.16 35.13
N PHE A 2 -1.79 19.53 34.27
CA PHE A 2 -2.04 18.79 33.03
C PHE A 2 -0.90 19.15 32.08
N GLU A 3 0.10 18.27 31.99
CA GLU A 3 1.06 18.32 30.90
C GLU A 3 0.26 18.40 29.59
N GLN A 4 0.42 19.50 28.87
CA GLN A 4 -0.18 19.69 27.56
C GLN A 4 0.59 18.77 26.61
N ARG A 5 0.31 17.46 26.66
CA ARG A 5 0.94 16.48 25.78
C ARG A 5 0.58 16.83 24.36
N ASP A 6 1.61 17.07 23.56
CA ASP A 6 1.43 17.41 22.15
C ASP A 6 1.00 16.15 21.37
N PHE A 7 -0.29 16.05 21.06
CA PHE A 7 -0.86 14.97 20.24
C PHE A 7 -0.75 15.24 18.72
N ASN A 8 0.02 16.26 18.30
CA ASN A 8 0.22 16.59 16.88
C ASN A 8 0.78 15.41 16.07
N PHE A 9 1.52 14.49 16.70
CA PHE A 9 2.01 13.27 16.04
C PHE A 9 0.88 12.36 15.51
N VAL A 10 -0.31 12.39 16.13
CA VAL A 10 -1.52 11.67 15.67
C VAL A 10 -1.99 12.25 14.35
N TYR A 11 -2.20 13.57 14.30
CA TYR A 11 -2.63 14.26 13.10
C TYR A 11 -1.64 14.06 11.96
N LYS A 12 -0.34 14.20 12.23
CA LYS A 12 0.71 13.98 11.24
C LYS A 12 0.68 12.57 10.66
N TYR A 13 0.50 11.55 11.50
CA TYR A 13 0.40 10.16 11.04
C TYR A 13 -0.83 9.93 10.14
N PHE A 14 -2.02 10.32 10.59
CA PHE A 14 -3.25 10.06 9.84
C PHE A 14 -3.39 10.89 8.57
N ILE A 15 -2.87 12.12 8.54
CA ILE A 15 -2.78 12.92 7.30
C ILE A 15 -1.89 12.20 6.28
N ALA A 16 -0.74 11.69 6.71
CA ALA A 16 0.16 10.97 5.83
C ALA A 16 -0.43 9.62 5.36
N GLU A 17 -1.09 8.87 6.25
CA GLU A 17 -1.81 7.63 5.92
C GLU A 17 -2.90 7.91 4.86
N LYS A 18 -3.65 9.00 5.03
CA LYS A 18 -4.66 9.43 4.05
C LYS A 18 -4.04 9.79 2.70
N GLN A 19 -2.95 10.56 2.69
CA GLN A 19 -2.27 10.94 1.45
C GLN A 19 -1.72 9.73 0.69
N GLU A 20 -1.15 8.76 1.40
CA GLU A 20 -0.70 7.51 0.82
C GLU A 20 -1.85 6.69 0.25
N SER A 21 -2.97 6.59 0.98
CA SER A 21 -4.13 5.87 0.47
C SER A 21 -4.72 6.50 -0.80
N LEU A 22 -4.64 7.83 -0.91
CA LEU A 22 -4.98 8.56 -2.14
C LEU A 22 -4.00 8.24 -3.28
N LEU A 23 -2.70 8.17 -2.98
CA LEU A 23 -1.68 7.76 -3.96
C LEU A 23 -1.97 6.35 -4.49
N PHE A 24 -2.24 5.39 -3.60
CA PHE A 24 -2.64 4.02 -3.97
C PHE A 24 -3.88 4.02 -4.87
N LEU A 25 -4.91 4.81 -4.52
CA LEU A 25 -6.12 4.92 -5.32
C LEU A 25 -5.83 5.47 -6.73
N ILE A 26 -5.03 6.54 -6.84
CA ILE A 26 -4.67 7.16 -8.13
C ILE A 26 -3.85 6.18 -8.99
N VAL A 27 -2.84 5.54 -8.40
CA VAL A 27 -2.00 4.55 -9.10
C VAL A 27 -2.84 3.35 -9.55
N GLY A 28 -3.76 2.87 -8.70
CA GLY A 28 -4.67 1.78 -9.04
C GLY A 28 -5.60 2.12 -10.19
N ILE A 29 -6.21 3.31 -10.18
CA ILE A 29 -7.05 3.79 -11.28
C ILE A 29 -6.24 3.91 -12.57
N ALA A 30 -5.03 4.47 -12.50
CA ALA A 30 -4.13 4.56 -13.66
C ALA A 30 -3.76 3.18 -14.21
N ALA A 31 -3.47 2.20 -13.35
CA ALA A 31 -3.17 0.83 -13.74
C ALA A 31 -4.36 0.15 -14.44
N ILE A 32 -5.57 0.32 -13.92
CA ILE A 32 -6.81 -0.20 -14.53
C ILE A 32 -7.03 0.44 -15.89
N MET A 33 -6.92 1.78 -16.00
CA MET A 33 -7.06 2.47 -17.29
C MET A 33 -6.04 1.98 -18.31
N LEU A 34 -4.78 1.81 -17.89
CA LEU A 34 -3.72 1.29 -18.76
C LEU A 34 -4.01 -0.15 -19.21
N ALA A 35 -4.51 -1.01 -18.31
CA ALA A 35 -4.93 -2.36 -18.64
C ALA A 35 -6.05 -2.37 -19.69
N ILE A 36 -7.07 -1.51 -19.54
CA ILE A 36 -8.17 -1.37 -20.51
C ILE A 36 -7.62 -0.90 -21.87
N ILE A 37 -6.71 0.07 -21.87
CA ILE A 37 -6.05 0.54 -23.10
C ILE A 37 -5.32 -0.60 -23.80
N PHE A 38 -4.54 -1.39 -23.05
CA PHE A 38 -3.81 -2.54 -23.55
C PHE A 38 -4.71 -3.65 -24.12
N LEU A 39 -5.89 -3.86 -23.53
CA LEU A 39 -6.82 -4.89 -23.99
C LEU A 39 -7.62 -4.48 -25.24
N ILE A 40 -7.98 -3.20 -25.35
CA ILE A 40 -8.95 -2.73 -26.37
C ILE A 40 -8.29 -1.99 -27.52
N PHE A 41 -7.34 -1.09 -27.23
CA PHE A 41 -6.86 -0.10 -28.19
C PHE A 41 -5.52 -0.48 -28.82
N VAL A 42 -4.71 -1.31 -28.15
CA VAL A 42 -3.39 -1.68 -28.66
C VAL A 42 -3.48 -2.92 -29.56
N LYS A 43 -3.39 -2.68 -30.88
CA LYS A 43 -3.41 -3.74 -31.90
C LYS A 43 -2.02 -4.25 -32.30
N SER A 44 -0.96 -3.52 -31.96
CA SER A 44 0.43 -3.92 -32.17
C SER A 44 0.91 -4.84 -31.04
N ASN A 45 1.54 -5.98 -31.35
CA ASN A 45 1.98 -6.98 -30.36
C ASN A 45 0.91 -7.34 -29.31
N PRO A 46 -0.32 -7.71 -29.72
CA PRO A 46 -1.47 -7.84 -28.82
C PRO A 46 -1.22 -8.84 -27.68
N THR A 47 -0.42 -9.88 -27.94
CA THR A 47 -0.08 -10.92 -26.97
C THR A 47 0.71 -10.39 -25.77
N PHE A 48 1.66 -9.46 -26.00
CA PHE A 48 2.44 -8.83 -24.93
C PHE A 48 1.55 -7.98 -24.03
N TYR A 49 0.77 -7.09 -24.64
CA TYR A 49 -0.08 -6.14 -23.91
C TYR A 49 -1.22 -6.84 -23.16
N LYS A 50 -1.78 -7.93 -23.71
CA LYS A 50 -2.71 -8.80 -22.98
C LYS A 50 -2.09 -9.45 -21.75
N GLY A 51 -0.82 -9.88 -21.83
CA GLY A 51 -0.08 -10.40 -20.69
C GLY A 51 0.14 -9.35 -19.62
N ALA A 52 0.57 -8.15 -20.01
CA ALA A 52 0.80 -7.03 -19.10
C ALA A 52 -0.50 -6.50 -18.45
N ALA A 53 -1.63 -6.55 -19.16
CA ALA A 53 -2.91 -6.08 -18.66
C ALA A 53 -3.41 -6.87 -17.44
N ILE A 54 -3.06 -8.16 -17.32
CA ILE A 54 -3.57 -8.99 -16.22
C ILE A 54 -3.06 -8.52 -14.85
N PRO A 55 -1.74 -8.40 -14.60
CA PRO A 55 -1.25 -7.85 -13.34
C PRO A 55 -1.72 -6.41 -13.11
N LEU A 56 -1.72 -5.56 -14.15
CA LEU A 56 -2.18 -4.18 -14.05
C LEU A 56 -3.63 -4.09 -13.57
N LEU A 57 -4.51 -4.92 -14.11
CA LEU A 57 -5.92 -4.95 -13.73
C LEU A 57 -6.11 -5.54 -12.32
N ALA A 58 -5.52 -6.70 -12.06
CA ALA A 58 -5.70 -7.41 -10.78
C ALA A 58 -5.14 -6.59 -9.60
N ILE A 59 -3.89 -6.12 -9.72
CA ILE A 59 -3.25 -5.33 -8.67
C ILE A 59 -3.87 -3.93 -8.61
N GLY A 60 -4.21 -3.32 -9.75
CA GLY A 60 -4.87 -2.02 -9.77
C GLY A 60 -6.21 -2.03 -9.03
N ILE A 61 -7.01 -3.10 -9.15
CA ILE A 61 -8.25 -3.26 -8.37
C ILE A 61 -7.95 -3.35 -6.87
N ILE A 62 -6.94 -4.13 -6.48
CA ILE A 62 -6.53 -4.24 -5.07
C ILE A 62 -6.12 -2.87 -4.52
N GLN A 63 -5.29 -2.13 -5.26
CA GLN A 63 -4.83 -0.78 -4.90
C GLN A 63 -6.02 0.19 -4.74
N CYS A 64 -7.01 0.13 -5.64
CA CYS A 64 -8.22 0.92 -5.52
C CYS A 64 -9.03 0.58 -4.26
N VAL A 65 -9.25 -0.71 -3.99
CA VAL A 65 -10.02 -1.16 -2.82
C VAL A 65 -9.34 -0.76 -1.52
N VAL A 66 -8.03 -1.03 -1.40
CA VAL A 66 -7.24 -0.68 -0.22
C VAL A 66 -7.15 0.83 -0.06
N GLY A 67 -6.78 1.55 -1.12
CA GLY A 67 -6.68 3.00 -1.14
C GLY A 67 -7.99 3.68 -0.74
N PHE A 68 -9.12 3.28 -1.34
CA PHE A 68 -10.43 3.83 -0.98
C PHE A 68 -10.84 3.52 0.47
N THR A 69 -10.62 2.28 0.93
CA THR A 69 -10.99 1.86 2.28
C THR A 69 -10.22 2.64 3.34
N VAL A 70 -8.91 2.85 3.15
CA VAL A 70 -8.08 3.63 4.08
C VAL A 70 -8.45 5.11 3.98
N TYR A 71 -8.53 5.66 2.77
CA TYR A 71 -8.86 7.07 2.55
C TYR A 71 -10.17 7.49 3.21
N SER A 72 -11.22 6.67 3.05
CA SER A 72 -12.56 6.97 3.57
C SER A 72 -12.65 6.89 5.10
N ARG A 73 -11.83 6.04 5.74
CA ARG A 73 -11.85 5.88 7.21
C ARG A 73 -10.88 6.79 7.96
N SER A 74 -9.76 7.22 7.34
CA SER A 74 -8.67 7.91 8.06
C SER A 74 -9.11 9.19 8.77
N ASP A 75 -10.01 10.00 8.20
CA ASP A 75 -10.48 11.23 8.86
C ASP A 75 -11.26 10.95 10.15
N LYS A 76 -12.15 9.95 10.10
CA LYS A 76 -12.96 9.55 11.26
C LYS A 76 -12.06 8.96 12.33
N GLN A 77 -11.18 8.05 11.92
CA GLN A 77 -10.25 7.37 12.82
C GLN A 77 -9.28 8.35 13.50
N MET A 78 -8.78 9.35 12.76
CA MET A 78 -7.93 10.40 13.32
C MET A 78 -8.63 11.16 14.46
N LYS A 79 -9.89 11.58 14.24
CA LYS A 79 -10.67 12.32 15.25
C LYS A 79 -10.94 11.47 16.49
N GLU A 80 -11.31 10.21 16.29
CA GLU A 80 -11.60 9.26 17.37
C GLU A 80 -10.36 8.97 18.21
N VAL A 81 -9.22 8.69 17.55
CA VAL A 81 -7.94 8.45 18.23
C VAL A 81 -7.48 9.70 18.99
N ALA A 82 -7.53 10.89 18.36
CA ALA A 82 -7.14 12.13 19.00
C ALA A 82 -8.01 12.45 20.24
N TYR A 83 -9.33 12.24 20.14
CA TYR A 83 -10.25 12.44 21.25
C TYR A 83 -9.97 11.48 22.40
N ASN A 84 -9.90 10.18 22.12
CA ASN A 84 -9.71 9.17 23.16
C ASN A 84 -8.33 9.25 23.83
N LEU A 85 -7.28 9.61 23.07
CA LEU A 85 -5.96 9.91 23.64
C LEU A 85 -5.96 11.15 24.53
N GLY A 86 -6.79 12.16 24.23
CA GLY A 86 -6.97 13.33 25.08
C GLY A 86 -7.70 13.03 26.38
N MET A 87 -8.67 12.11 26.35
CA MET A 87 -9.48 11.73 27.52
C MET A 87 -8.75 10.77 28.45
N GLU A 88 -8.21 9.66 27.92
CA GLU A 88 -7.57 8.60 28.72
C GLU A 88 -6.29 8.07 28.03
N PRO A 89 -5.23 8.88 27.94
CA PRO A 89 -4.05 8.55 27.13
C PRO A 89 -3.44 7.19 27.48
N GLY A 90 -3.22 6.92 28.77
CA GLY A 90 -2.60 5.67 29.20
C GLY A 90 -3.42 4.41 28.90
N SER A 91 -4.71 4.46 29.23
CA SER A 91 -5.65 3.32 29.06
C SER A 91 -5.90 3.04 27.59
N TYR A 92 -6.29 4.07 26.84
CA TYR A 92 -6.62 3.95 25.42
C TYR A 92 -5.42 3.49 24.58
N THR A 93 -4.24 4.05 24.82
CA THR A 93 -3.02 3.63 24.11
C THR A 93 -2.71 2.15 24.34
N ARG A 94 -2.80 1.66 25.58
CA ARG A 94 -2.48 0.25 25.89
C ARG A 94 -3.51 -0.73 25.36
N GLN A 95 -4.79 -0.39 25.44
CA GLN A 95 -5.88 -1.34 25.20
C GLN A 95 -6.38 -1.34 23.76
N GLN A 96 -6.27 -0.21 23.04
CA GLN A 96 -6.86 -0.08 21.71
C GLN A 96 -5.80 0.26 20.64
N GLU A 97 -5.08 1.36 20.82
CA GLU A 97 -4.28 1.91 19.73
C GLU A 97 -2.95 1.15 19.50
N LEU A 98 -2.24 0.73 20.55
CA LEU A 98 -1.04 -0.12 20.38
C LEU A 98 -1.37 -1.49 19.79
N PRO A 99 -2.39 -2.24 20.26
CA PRO A 99 -2.80 -3.49 19.62
C PRO A 99 -3.14 -3.31 18.13
N ARG A 100 -3.89 -2.26 17.79
CA ARG A 100 -4.20 -1.92 16.39
C ARG A 100 -2.92 -1.69 15.58
N MET A 101 -2.02 -0.84 16.06
CA MET A 101 -0.77 -0.55 15.37
C MET A 101 0.15 -1.77 15.26
N ASN A 102 0.16 -2.67 16.24
CA ASN A 102 0.89 -3.93 16.14
C ASN A 102 0.36 -4.83 15.02
N THR A 103 -0.97 -4.88 14.83
CA THR A 103 -1.58 -5.60 13.69
C THR A 103 -1.21 -4.96 12.36
N VAL A 104 -1.28 -3.63 12.26
CA VAL A 104 -0.85 -2.89 11.06
C VAL A 104 0.62 -3.18 10.73
N MET A 105 1.51 -3.16 11.73
CA MET A 105 2.93 -3.46 11.54
C MET A 105 3.18 -4.91 11.10
N LYS A 106 2.42 -5.87 11.62
CA LYS A 106 2.50 -7.28 11.16
C LYS A 106 2.06 -7.42 9.71
N ASN A 107 0.99 -6.72 9.32
CA ASN A 107 0.49 -6.76 7.95
C ASN A 107 1.52 -6.20 6.96
N PHE A 108 2.23 -5.12 7.28
CA PHE A 108 3.32 -4.62 6.42
C PHE A 108 4.41 -5.66 6.16
N VAL A 109 4.76 -6.48 7.16
CA VAL A 109 5.74 -7.57 6.95
C VAL A 109 5.19 -8.61 5.98
N ILE A 110 3.92 -8.96 6.09
CA ILE A 110 3.26 -9.92 5.19
C ILE A 110 3.23 -9.36 3.76
N TYR A 111 2.75 -8.13 3.59
CA TYR A 111 2.64 -7.47 2.28
C TYR A 111 4.01 -7.33 1.62
N ARG A 112 5.04 -6.92 2.37
CA ARG A 112 6.41 -6.87 1.89
C ARG A 112 6.88 -8.19 1.28
N TRP A 113 6.62 -9.32 1.94
CA TRP A 113 7.01 -10.63 1.39
C TRP A 113 6.20 -11.02 0.15
N VAL A 114 4.92 -10.68 0.11
CA VAL A 114 4.06 -10.89 -1.07
C VAL A 114 4.56 -10.06 -2.26
N GLU A 115 4.90 -8.79 -2.04
CA GLU A 115 5.40 -7.89 -3.08
C GLU A 115 6.77 -8.33 -3.58
N ILE A 116 7.69 -8.72 -2.68
CA ILE A 116 8.98 -9.30 -3.07
C ILE A 116 8.76 -10.56 -3.92
N ALA A 117 7.80 -11.42 -3.57
CA ALA A 117 7.47 -12.59 -4.37
C ALA A 117 6.97 -12.21 -5.77
N PHE A 118 6.14 -11.18 -5.90
CA PHE A 118 5.70 -10.66 -7.21
C PHE A 118 6.86 -10.10 -8.03
N ILE A 119 7.77 -9.34 -7.41
CA ILE A 119 8.96 -8.82 -8.08
C ILE A 119 9.83 -9.97 -8.59
N ILE A 120 10.14 -10.95 -7.73
CA ILE A 120 10.97 -12.11 -8.10
C ILE A 120 10.29 -12.91 -9.22
N ALA A 121 9.00 -13.22 -9.08
CA ALA A 121 8.25 -13.92 -10.12
C ALA A 121 8.28 -13.16 -11.45
N GLY A 122 8.05 -11.84 -11.42
CA GLY A 122 8.11 -10.98 -12.60
C GLY A 122 9.49 -10.99 -13.26
N VAL A 123 10.55 -10.85 -12.47
CA VAL A 123 11.95 -10.90 -12.94
C VAL A 123 12.29 -12.26 -13.54
N VAL A 124 11.87 -13.37 -12.92
CA VAL A 124 12.07 -14.72 -13.46
C VAL A 124 11.37 -14.88 -14.81
N LEU A 125 10.11 -14.45 -14.93
CA LEU A 125 9.37 -14.48 -16.20
C LEU A 125 10.06 -13.65 -17.29
N ILE A 126 10.61 -12.48 -16.93
CA ILE A 126 11.39 -11.64 -17.84
C ILE A 126 12.62 -12.40 -18.34
N PHE A 127 13.44 -12.96 -17.45
CA PHE A 127 14.65 -13.66 -17.85
C PHE A 127 14.37 -14.90 -18.71
N LEU A 128 13.32 -15.66 -18.41
CA LEU A 128 12.96 -16.87 -19.15
C LEU A 128 12.38 -16.59 -20.54
N PHE A 129 11.66 -15.49 -20.73
CA PHE A 129 10.85 -15.29 -21.94
C PHE A 129 11.20 -14.06 -22.77
N ARG A 130 12.13 -13.20 -22.34
CA ARG A 130 12.51 -11.98 -23.09
C ARG A 130 13.02 -12.23 -24.52
N THR A 131 13.61 -13.40 -24.79
CA THR A 131 14.17 -13.76 -26.11
C THR A 131 13.28 -14.71 -26.89
N ASN A 132 12.10 -15.08 -26.37
CA ASN A 132 11.22 -16.07 -26.99
C ASN A 132 9.96 -15.40 -27.57
N PRO A 133 9.87 -15.23 -28.90
CA PRO A 133 8.72 -14.59 -29.55
C PRO A 133 7.38 -15.29 -29.29
N ASP A 134 7.39 -16.61 -29.17
CA ASP A 134 6.16 -17.42 -28.98
C ASP A 134 5.61 -17.27 -27.55
N LYS A 135 6.43 -16.84 -26.60
CA LYS A 135 6.07 -16.69 -25.19
C LYS A 135 6.00 -15.23 -24.74
N ILE A 136 5.84 -14.30 -25.68
CA ILE A 136 5.83 -12.85 -25.42
C ILE A 136 4.72 -12.40 -24.44
N PHE A 137 3.64 -13.18 -24.30
CA PHE A 137 2.62 -12.98 -23.27
C PHE A 137 3.21 -12.99 -21.86
N TRP A 138 4.00 -14.00 -21.54
CA TRP A 138 4.63 -14.18 -20.23
C TRP A 138 5.67 -13.11 -19.96
N TYR A 139 6.32 -12.60 -21.00
CA TYR A 139 7.22 -11.47 -20.89
C TYR A 139 6.47 -10.19 -20.47
N GLY A 140 5.35 -9.88 -21.13
CA GLY A 140 4.50 -8.74 -20.74
C GLY A 140 3.93 -8.87 -19.33
N LEU A 141 3.47 -10.07 -18.96
CA LEU A 141 3.01 -10.37 -17.59
C LEU A 141 4.13 -10.12 -16.58
N GLY A 142 5.34 -10.62 -16.85
CA GLY A 142 6.49 -10.46 -15.98
C GLY A 142 6.88 -9.01 -15.75
N ILE A 143 6.89 -8.18 -16.81
CA ILE A 143 7.16 -6.75 -16.71
C ILE A 143 6.13 -6.04 -15.85
N ALA A 144 4.84 -6.23 -16.15
CA ALA A 144 3.78 -5.56 -15.40
C ALA A 144 3.79 -5.96 -13.92
N LEU A 145 3.99 -7.26 -13.64
CA LEU A 145 4.06 -7.79 -12.29
C LEU A 145 5.25 -7.22 -11.50
N ALA A 146 6.43 -7.16 -12.12
CA ALA A 146 7.63 -6.60 -11.49
C ALA A 146 7.47 -5.10 -11.19
N ILE A 147 6.96 -4.32 -12.14
CA ILE A 147 6.73 -2.87 -11.95
C ILE A 147 5.73 -2.63 -10.84
N GLN A 148 4.59 -3.33 -10.85
CA GLN A 148 3.57 -3.17 -9.81
C GLN A 148 4.10 -3.57 -8.42
N GLY A 149 4.86 -4.67 -8.34
CA GLY A 149 5.49 -5.10 -7.09
C GLY A 149 6.46 -4.05 -6.53
N VAL A 150 7.31 -3.44 -7.39
CA VAL A 150 8.25 -2.39 -6.96
C VAL A 150 7.52 -1.14 -6.46
N LEU A 151 6.45 -0.72 -7.17
CA LEU A 151 5.67 0.45 -6.77
C LEU A 151 5.00 0.26 -5.41
N MET A 152 4.36 -0.89 -5.20
CA MET A 152 3.71 -1.21 -3.94
C MET A 152 4.73 -1.31 -2.79
N LEU A 153 5.82 -2.05 -3.00
CA LEU A 153 6.88 -2.22 -2.01
C LEU A 153 7.50 -0.88 -1.60
N GLY A 154 7.70 0.01 -2.57
CA GLY A 154 8.20 1.36 -2.30
C GLY A 154 7.24 2.17 -1.44
N ALA A 155 5.95 2.16 -1.75
CA ALA A 155 4.94 2.88 -0.98
C ALA A 155 4.82 2.30 0.44
N ASP A 156 4.65 0.98 0.57
CA ASP A 156 4.52 0.29 1.85
C ASP A 156 5.76 0.43 2.74
N PHE A 157 6.96 0.55 2.18
CA PHE A 157 8.17 0.86 2.94
C PHE A 157 8.06 2.21 3.67
N PHE A 158 7.59 3.25 2.98
CA PHE A 158 7.39 4.56 3.60
C PHE A 158 6.24 4.53 4.62
N ALA A 159 5.17 3.78 4.34
CA ALA A 159 4.07 3.54 5.27
C ALA A 159 4.54 2.88 6.57
N GLU A 160 5.32 1.80 6.45
CA GLU A 160 5.87 1.03 7.55
C GLU A 160 6.76 1.91 8.42
N GLN A 161 7.62 2.73 7.81
CA GLN A 161 8.49 3.64 8.55
C GLN A 161 7.70 4.69 9.34
N ARG A 162 6.66 5.29 8.74
CA ARG A 162 5.77 6.22 9.45
C ARG A 162 5.02 5.54 10.60
N GLY A 163 4.54 4.32 10.37
CA GLY A 163 3.86 3.53 11.39
C GLY A 163 4.77 3.15 12.56
N LYS A 164 6.06 2.88 12.30
CA LYS A 164 7.08 2.64 13.35
C LYS A 164 7.25 3.88 14.23
N THR A 165 7.45 5.06 13.64
CA THR A 165 7.58 6.32 14.40
C THR A 165 6.31 6.60 15.22
N TYR A 166 5.13 6.43 14.62
CA TYR A 166 3.86 6.63 15.33
C TYR A 166 3.70 5.66 16.51
N ARG A 167 4.01 4.38 16.31
CA ARG A 167 3.97 3.36 17.37
C ARG A 167 4.98 3.65 18.49
N GLN A 168 6.16 4.17 18.17
CA GLN A 168 7.16 4.57 19.17
C GLN A 168 6.64 5.73 20.04
N ASN A 169 6.07 6.77 19.42
CA ASN A 169 5.47 7.90 20.14
C ASN A 169 4.35 7.42 21.08
N LEU A 170 3.52 6.48 20.64
CA LEU A 170 2.50 5.85 21.51
C LEU A 170 3.13 5.10 22.70
N GLN A 171 4.23 4.40 22.49
CA GLN A 171 4.92 3.71 23.58
C GLN A 171 5.52 4.69 24.59
N GLU A 172 6.00 5.86 24.15
CA GLU A 172 6.51 6.90 25.03
C GLU A 172 5.42 7.55 25.89
N LEU A 173 4.17 7.64 25.39
CA LEU A 173 3.05 8.17 26.17
C LEU A 173 2.69 7.33 27.42
N ILE A 174 3.10 6.06 27.44
CA ILE A 174 2.73 5.10 28.48
C ILE A 174 3.91 4.61 29.32
N LYS A 175 5.12 5.09 29.02
CA LYS A 175 6.31 4.96 29.86
C LYS A 175 6.20 5.93 31.04
#